data_AF-A0AAN8KIF6-F1
#
_entry.id   AF-A0AAN8KIF6-F1
#
_cell.length_a   1.000
_cell.length_b   1.000
_cell.length_c   1.000
_cell.angle_alpha   90.00
_cell.angle_beta   90.00
_cell.angle_gamma   90.00
#
_symmetry.space_group_name_H-M   'P 1'
#
loop_
_entity.id
_entity.type
_entity.pdbx_description
1 polymer ?
#
loop_
_entity_poly.entity_id
_entity_poly.type
_entity_poly.pdbx_seq_one_letter_code
_entity_poly.pdbx_strand_id
1 'polypeptide(L)'
;MEVSQTVETEELMTCLQIQLYHPQQASRALYCMLPLDTRHKHQAEDPMRLGRDAQACTFALADPRVSRKQLSLQAYRTSNS
;
A
#
# COMPACT_ATOMS: atom_id res chain seq x y z
N MET A 1 19.84 25.09 -33.29
CA MET A 1 19.65 23.94 -32.39
C MET A 1 18.22 24.04 -31.88
N GLU A 2 17.33 23.22 -32.42
CA GLU A 2 15.93 23.19 -32.02
C GLU A 2 15.86 22.46 -30.67
N VAL A 3 15.49 23.19 -29.61
CA VAL A 3 15.28 22.62 -28.28
C VAL A 3 13.91 21.95 -28.34
N SER A 4 13.86 20.63 -28.54
CA SER A 4 12.64 19.85 -28.36
C SER A 4 12.16 20.04 -26.94
N GLN A 5 11.12 20.86 -26.76
CA GLN A 5 10.39 20.99 -25.51
C GLN A 5 9.57 19.70 -25.32
N THR A 6 10.15 18.71 -24.64
CA THR A 6 9.38 17.58 -24.11
C THR A 6 8.44 18.12 -23.05
N VAL A 7 7.17 18.28 -23.41
CA VAL A 7 6.10 18.63 -22.48
C VAL A 7 5.92 17.44 -21.55
N GLU A 8 6.22 17.61 -20.26
CA GLU A 8 5.95 16.58 -19.25
C GLU A 8 4.44 16.39 -19.12
N THR A 9 3.95 15.19 -19.45
CA THR A 9 2.56 14.82 -19.25
C THR A 9 2.40 14.13 -17.91
N GLU A 10 1.42 14.55 -17.11
CA GLU A 10 1.10 13.91 -15.84
C GLU A 10 0.51 12.51 -16.08
N GLU A 11 1.16 11.49 -15.50
CA GLU A 11 0.67 10.12 -15.53
C GLU A 11 -0.38 9.90 -14.44
N LEU A 12 -1.57 9.44 -14.82
CA LEU A 12 -2.61 9.03 -13.89
C LEU A 12 -2.33 7.61 -13.37
N MET A 13 -2.44 7.43 -12.06
CA MET A 13 -2.25 6.13 -11.42
C MET A 13 -3.54 5.62 -10.80
N THR A 14 -3.79 4.31 -10.93
CA THR A 14 -4.82 3.61 -10.15
C THR A 14 -4.49 3.70 -8.67
N CYS A 15 -5.47 4.09 -7.84
CA CYS A 15 -5.30 4.21 -6.40
C CYS A 15 -6.31 3.31 -5.68
N LEU A 16 -5.80 2.41 -4.83
CA LEU A 16 -6.63 1.63 -3.91
C LEU A 16 -6.73 2.37 -2.58
N GLN A 17 -7.92 2.89 -2.26
CA GLN A 17 -8.20 3.50 -0.96
C GLN A 17 -8.71 2.44 0.02
N ILE A 18 -8.04 2.31 1.18
CA ILE A 18 -8.38 1.34 2.21
C ILE A 18 -8.78 2.09 3.49
N GLN A 19 -9.94 1.76 4.03
CA GLN A 19 -10.38 2.20 5.35
C GLN A 19 -10.26 1.03 6.33
N LEU A 20 -9.63 1.28 7.48
CA LEU A 20 -9.38 0.28 8.51
C LEU A 20 -10.18 0.61 9.78
N TYR A 21 -10.67 -0.42 10.45
CA TYR A 21 -11.29 -0.29 11.77
C TYR A 21 -10.88 -1.46 12.66
N HIS A 22 -10.58 -1.16 13.92
CA HIS A 22 -10.45 -2.15 14.98
C HIS A 22 -11.11 -1.63 16.27
N PRO A 23 -11.87 -2.45 17.02
CA PRO A 23 -12.59 -2.00 18.22
C PRO A 23 -11.71 -1.32 19.30
N GLN A 24 -10.43 -1.66 19.35
CA GLN A 24 -9.46 -1.12 20.31
C GLN A 24 -8.50 -0.07 19.70
N GLN A 25 -8.76 0.43 18.49
CA GLN A 25 -7.83 1.37 17.81
C GLN A 25 -7.62 2.68 18.56
N ALA A 26 -8.56 3.07 19.43
CA ALA A 26 -8.44 4.26 20.29
C ALA A 26 -7.61 4.01 21.55
N SER A 27 -7.59 2.77 22.06
CA SER A 27 -6.89 2.41 23.30
C SER A 27 -5.53 1.72 23.07
N ARG A 28 -5.29 1.23 21.85
CA ARG A 28 -4.05 0.57 21.44
C ARG A 28 -3.55 1.18 20.15
N ALA A 29 -2.24 1.40 20.06
CA ALA A 29 -1.56 1.96 18.89
C ALA A 29 -1.40 0.93 17.75
N LEU A 30 -2.48 0.25 17.34
CA LEU A 30 -2.44 -0.90 16.41
C LEU A 30 -1.94 -0.52 15.01
N TYR A 31 -2.20 0.73 14.62
CA TYR A 31 -1.86 1.29 13.31
C TYR A 31 -0.65 2.21 13.33
N CYS A 32 0.12 2.26 14.42
CA CYS A 32 1.25 3.21 14.56
C CYS A 32 2.38 3.01 13.54
N MET A 33 2.49 1.82 12.94
CA MET A 33 3.46 1.50 11.90
C MET A 33 2.91 1.73 10.49
N LEU A 34 1.62 2.07 10.34
CA LEU A 34 1.04 2.35 9.05
C LEU A 34 1.24 3.83 8.70
N PRO A 35 1.65 4.14 7.47
CA PRO A 35 1.74 5.52 7.00
C PRO A 35 0.33 6.03 6.61
N LEU A 36 -0.51 6.28 7.61
CA LEU A 36 -1.88 6.77 7.44
C LEU A 36 -1.90 8.14 6.75
N ASP A 37 -3.02 8.44 6.08
CA ASP A 37 -3.29 9.72 5.39
C ASP A 37 -2.26 10.12 4.31
N THR A 38 -1.46 9.14 3.84
CA THR A 38 -0.49 9.34 2.77
C THR A 38 -0.70 8.32 1.65
N ARG A 39 -0.47 8.76 0.41
CA ARG A 39 -0.51 7.88 -0.76
C ARG A 39 0.84 7.23 -0.95
N HIS A 40 0.86 5.90 -1.07
CA HIS A 40 2.08 5.13 -1.34
C HIS A 40 2.06 4.65 -2.79
N LYS A 41 3.11 5.01 -3.53
CA LYS A 41 3.34 4.44 -4.86
C LYS A 41 3.93 3.04 -4.70
N HIS A 42 3.41 2.09 -5.45
CA HIS A 42 3.85 0.70 -5.38
C HIS A 42 3.92 0.13 -6.80
N GLN A 43 4.94 -0.69 -7.06
CA GLN A 43 5.10 -1.35 -8.36
C GLN A 43 4.03 -2.42 -8.52
N ALA A 44 3.47 -2.55 -9.72
CA ALA A 44 2.35 -3.47 -9.96
C ALA A 44 2.79 -4.94 -9.87
N GLU A 45 4.05 -5.21 -10.17
CA GLU A 45 4.69 -6.53 -10.15
C GLU A 45 4.94 -7.03 -8.72
N ASP A 46 5.10 -6.09 -7.78
CA ASP A 46 5.39 -6.41 -6.40
C ASP A 46 4.07 -6.63 -5.63
N PRO A 47 3.91 -7.76 -4.91
CA PRO A 47 2.75 -7.93 -4.06
C PRO A 47 2.82 -6.99 -2.85
N MET A 48 1.75 -6.24 -2.60
CA MET A 48 1.58 -5.55 -1.32
C MET A 48 1.23 -6.57 -0.25
N ARG A 49 1.96 -6.57 0.87
CA ARG A 49 1.75 -7.52 1.98
C ARG A 49 1.43 -6.78 3.27
N LEU A 50 0.43 -7.29 4.00
CA LEU A 50 0.03 -6.84 5.33
C LEU A 50 0.23 -7.97 6.34
N GLY A 51 0.83 -7.68 7.49
CA GLY A 51 1.06 -8.66 8.56
C GLY A 51 1.69 -8.03 9.79
N ARG A 52 2.15 -8.84 10.76
CA ARG A 52 2.93 -8.32 11.90
C ARG A 52 4.45 -8.35 11.70
N ASP A 53 4.93 -9.03 10.66
CA ASP A 53 6.36 -9.14 10.37
C ASP A 53 6.81 -7.97 9.48
N ALA A 54 7.40 -6.94 10.10
CA ALA A 54 7.85 -5.72 9.41
C ALA A 54 9.02 -5.94 8.44
N GLN A 55 9.72 -7.07 8.51
CA GLN A 55 10.78 -7.40 7.54
C GLN A 55 10.21 -8.07 6.30
N ALA A 56 9.06 -8.74 6.42
CA ALA A 56 8.47 -9.54 5.35
C ALA A 56 7.24 -8.90 4.68
N CYS A 57 6.68 -7.85 5.27
CA CYS A 57 5.47 -7.17 4.82
C CYS A 57 5.72 -5.72 4.43
N THR A 58 5.04 -5.24 3.39
CA THR A 58 5.03 -3.82 2.97
C THR A 58 4.45 -2.93 4.05
N PHE A 59 3.37 -3.39 4.69
CA PHE A 59 2.71 -2.71 5.80
C PHE A 59 2.64 -3.64 7.01
N ALA A 60 3.04 -3.12 8.17
CA ALA A 60 3.07 -3.90 9.40
C ALA A 60 2.03 -3.40 10.41
N LEU A 61 1.39 -4.33 11.13
CA LEU A 61 0.45 -4.04 12.22
C LEU A 61 1.08 -4.37 13.58
N ALA A 62 0.91 -3.48 14.55
CA ALA A 62 1.47 -3.63 15.89
C ALA A 62 0.53 -4.45 16.79
N ASP A 63 0.19 -5.67 16.35
CA ASP A 63 -0.68 -6.58 17.09
C ASP A 63 -0.16 -8.02 17.04
N PRO A 64 0.20 -8.64 18.19
CA PRO A 64 0.69 -10.01 18.21
C PRO A 64 -0.33 -11.05 17.73
N ARG A 65 -1.62 -10.70 17.68
CA ARG A 65 -2.70 -11.57 17.18
C ARG A 65 -2.72 -11.68 15.66
N VAL A 66 -2.10 -10.74 14.95
CA VAL A 66 -2.02 -10.76 13.49
C VAL A 66 -0.98 -11.81 13.06
N SER A 67 -1.25 -12.55 11.98
CA SER A 67 -0.27 -13.51 11.44
C SER A 67 0.99 -12.79 10.97
N ARG A 68 2.13 -13.49 10.92
CA ARG A 68 3.38 -12.92 10.37
C ARG A 68 3.14 -12.30 8.98
N LYS A 69 2.38 -13.00 8.14
CA LYS A 69 1.83 -12.53 6.87
C LYS A 69 0.33 -12.81 6.87
N GLN A 70 -0.50 -11.78 6.88
CA GLN A 70 -1.96 -11.89 7.03
C GLN A 70 -2.69 -11.83 5.69
N LEU A 71 -2.28 -10.91 4.82
CA LEU A 71 -2.91 -10.67 3.53
C LEU A 71 -1.85 -10.25 2.51
N SER A 72 -2.08 -10.61 1.25
CA SER A 72 -1.30 -10.13 0.11
C SER A 72 -2.26 -9.66 -0.97
N LEU A 73 -2.06 -8.45 -1.49
CA LEU A 73 -2.76 -7.92 -2.67
C LEU A 73 -1.80 -7.92 -3.86
N GLN A 74 -2.27 -8.40 -5.00
CA GLN A 74 -1.53 -8.44 -6.25
C GLN A 74 -2.31 -7.65 -7.29
N ALA A 75 -1.64 -6.72 -7.97
CA ALA A 75 -2.22 -6.07 -9.12
C ALA A 75 -2.29 -7.08 -10.26
N TYR A 76 -3.38 -7.04 -11.03
CA TYR A 76 -3.50 -7.81 -12.25
C TYR A 76 -4.27 -7.00 -13.27
N ARG A 77 -3.99 -7.25 -14.55
CA ARG A 77 -4.80 -6.74 -15.66
C ARG A 77 -5.69 -7.87 -16.15
N THR A 78 -6.98 -7.58 -16.32
CA THR A 78 -7.88 -8.48 -17.02
C THR A 78 -7.55 -8.47 -18.51
N SER A 79 -7.87 -9.56 -19.23
CA SER A 79 -7.64 -9.66 -20.68
C SER A 79 -8.34 -8.58 -21.51
N ASN A 80 -9.30 -7.88 -20.91
CA ASN A 80 -10.17 -6.92 -21.59
C ASN A 80 -9.85 -5.46 -21.21
N SER A 81 -8.68 -5.19 -20.59
CA SER A 81 -8.26 -3.83 -20.17
C SER A 81 -7.29 -3.16 -21.14
#